data_AF-A0A015K0Q9-F1
#
_entry.id   AF-A0A015K0Q9-F1
#
_cell.length_a   1.000
_cell.length_b   1.000
_cell.length_c   1.000
_cell.angle_alpha   90.00
_cell.angle_beta   90.00
_cell.angle_gamma   90.00
#
_symmetry.space_group_name_H-M   'P 1'
#
loop_
_entity.id
_entity.type
_entity.pdbx_description
1 polymer ?
#
loop_
_entity_poly.entity_id
_entity_poly.type
_entity_poly.pdbx_seq_one_letter_code
_entity_poly.pdbx_strand_id
1 'polypeptide(L)'
;MQNKLTEHMEKLFSFLPEELSSFVDYGCKHDNIQVIGMIASLEKYMHANEKIGQDYVVRMLQKVRLHCLGKFEVFINDQLKAIEETKVTTKKRKGIVVFMRIFPRFVERIEHSMIESEKLEMRSIVNRAYERIVKTMFECVEAIAKDADSPVDDKEQLNAHIMTLENMHYFYSEIRSRRINILEPFMRYAKSSYDKHMEAYAKAMVRRPFGKLLKVAPPSGINNTNCK
;
A
#
# COMPACT_ATOMS: atom_id res chain seq x y z
N MET A 1 -1.96 -32.81 37.79
CA MET A 1 -1.40 -33.76 36.79
C MET A 1 -1.04 -33.08 35.47
N GLN A 2 -1.88 -32.19 34.92
CA GLN A 2 -1.59 -31.42 33.69
C GLN A 2 -0.27 -30.62 33.71
N ASN A 3 0.09 -30.00 34.85
CA ASN A 3 1.36 -29.25 34.95
C ASN A 3 2.60 -30.14 34.82
N LYS A 4 2.58 -31.35 35.42
CA LYS A 4 3.69 -32.32 35.29
C LYS A 4 3.84 -32.85 33.86
N LEU A 5 2.72 -33.08 33.17
CA LEU A 5 2.75 -33.48 31.76
C LEU A 5 3.37 -32.38 30.90
N THR A 6 2.97 -31.13 31.12
CA THR A 6 3.54 -29.99 30.38
C THR A 6 5.04 -29.84 30.65
N GLU A 7 5.48 -29.92 31.90
CA GLU A 7 6.92 -29.86 32.23
C GLU A 7 7.73 -30.98 31.56
N HIS A 8 7.18 -32.19 31.45
CA HIS A 8 7.83 -33.28 30.72
C HIS A 8 7.85 -33.03 29.21
N MET A 9 6.76 -32.54 28.63
CA MET A 9 6.71 -32.16 27.22
C MET A 9 7.70 -31.03 26.90
N GLU A 10 7.82 -30.02 27.76
CA GLU A 10 8.81 -28.94 27.61
C GLU A 10 10.24 -29.46 27.63
N LYS A 11 10.55 -30.47 28.44
CA LYS A 11 11.89 -31.08 28.49
C LYS A 11 12.17 -31.94 27.25
N LEU A 12 11.23 -32.80 26.87
CA LEU A 12 11.40 -33.74 25.75
C LEU A 12 11.42 -33.02 24.39
N PHE A 13 10.63 -31.97 24.24
CA PHE A 13 10.45 -31.24 22.98
C PHE A 13 10.96 -29.80 23.06
N SER A 14 11.96 -29.54 23.91
CA SER A 14 12.57 -28.20 24.06
C SER A 14 13.15 -27.64 22.75
N PHE A 15 13.58 -28.53 21.84
CA PHE A 15 14.15 -28.18 20.54
C PHE A 15 13.11 -27.76 19.49
N LEU A 16 11.85 -28.19 19.64
CA LEU A 16 10.82 -28.05 18.60
C LEU A 16 10.50 -26.59 18.21
N PRO A 17 10.39 -25.61 19.15
CA PRO A 17 10.18 -24.22 18.78
C PRO A 17 11.31 -23.66 17.88
N GLU A 18 12.56 -24.06 18.13
CA GLU A 18 13.73 -23.59 17.38
C GLU A 18 13.79 -24.21 15.98
N GLU A 19 13.52 -25.51 15.87
CA GLU A 19 13.41 -26.20 14.58
C GLU A 19 12.27 -25.62 13.72
N LEU A 20 11.10 -25.35 14.32
CA LEU A 20 9.98 -24.74 13.61
C LEU A 20 10.27 -23.30 13.19
N SER A 21 10.98 -22.53 14.02
CA SER A 21 11.42 -21.17 13.66
C SER A 21 12.44 -21.20 12.51
N SER A 22 13.33 -22.20 12.51
CA SER A 22 14.29 -22.44 11.43
C SER A 22 13.58 -22.85 10.13
N PHE A 23 12.51 -23.64 10.22
CA PHE A 23 11.67 -23.99 9.08
C PHE A 23 10.93 -22.77 8.50
N VAL A 24 10.40 -21.89 9.37
CA VAL A 24 9.81 -20.61 8.95
C VAL A 24 10.84 -19.77 8.20
N ASP A 25 12.07 -19.69 8.73
CA ASP A 25 13.16 -18.94 8.11
C ASP A 25 13.54 -19.50 6.75
N TYR A 26 13.59 -20.82 6.63
CA TYR A 26 13.82 -21.49 5.35
C TYR A 26 12.71 -21.17 4.33
N GLY A 27 11.44 -21.22 4.75
CA GLY A 27 10.31 -20.87 3.88
C GLY A 27 10.36 -19.41 3.41
N CYS A 28 10.70 -18.49 4.32
CA CYS A 28 10.78 -17.06 4.00
C CYS A 28 11.94 -16.72 3.05
N LYS A 29 13.04 -17.50 3.02
CA LYS A 29 14.17 -17.26 2.10
C LYS A 29 13.76 -17.23 0.63
N HIS A 30 12.73 -18.00 0.25
CA HIS A 30 12.25 -18.05 -1.13
C HIS A 30 11.15 -17.04 -1.41
N ASP A 31 10.19 -16.91 -0.49
CA ASP A 31 9.05 -16.01 -0.63
C ASP A 31 8.55 -15.55 0.74
N ASN A 32 8.86 -14.30 1.09
CA ASN A 32 8.46 -13.70 2.35
C ASN A 32 6.93 -13.62 2.53
N ILE A 33 6.13 -13.67 1.46
CA ILE A 33 4.66 -13.64 1.57
C ILE A 33 4.13 -14.90 2.27
N GLN A 34 4.86 -16.02 2.18
CA GLN A 34 4.46 -17.29 2.80
C GLN A 34 4.30 -17.20 4.32
N VAL A 35 5.01 -16.25 4.97
CA VAL A 35 4.90 -16.03 6.41
C VAL A 35 3.46 -15.76 6.86
N ILE A 36 2.64 -15.17 5.99
CA ILE A 36 1.24 -14.83 6.29
C ILE A 36 0.40 -16.10 6.41
N GLY A 37 0.55 -17.03 5.47
CA GLY A 37 -0.12 -18.32 5.51
C GLY A 37 0.36 -19.18 6.68
N MET A 38 1.64 -19.08 7.03
CA MET A 38 2.21 -19.74 8.23
C MET A 38 1.55 -19.19 9.51
N ILE A 39 1.45 -17.86 9.68
CA ILE A 39 0.79 -17.25 10.84
C ILE A 39 -0.67 -17.68 10.92
N ALA A 40 -1.42 -17.60 9.81
CA ALA A 40 -2.82 -18.01 9.78
C ALA A 40 -2.99 -19.49 10.17
N SER A 41 -2.10 -20.36 9.71
CA SER A 41 -2.11 -21.78 10.07
C SER A 41 -1.82 -21.98 11.55
N LEU A 42 -0.79 -21.32 12.10
CA LEU A 42 -0.44 -21.36 13.51
C LEU A 42 -1.62 -20.92 14.40
N GLU A 43 -2.27 -19.81 14.04
CA GLU A 43 -3.45 -19.32 14.76
C GLU A 43 -4.58 -20.35 14.74
N LYS A 44 -4.90 -20.97 13.60
CA LYS A 44 -5.91 -22.04 13.51
C LYS A 44 -5.58 -23.22 14.44
N TYR A 45 -4.32 -23.68 14.43
CA TYR A 45 -3.88 -24.79 15.29
C TYR A 45 -3.89 -24.43 16.77
N MET A 46 -3.50 -23.21 17.14
CA MET A 46 -3.57 -22.75 18.53
C MET A 46 -5.02 -22.78 19.04
N HIS A 47 -5.96 -22.20 18.30
CA HIS A 47 -7.38 -22.18 18.68
C HIS A 47 -7.97 -23.60 18.80
N ALA A 48 -7.52 -24.54 17.97
CA ALA A 48 -7.94 -25.94 18.06
C ALA A 48 -7.38 -26.64 19.32
N ASN A 49 -6.13 -26.37 19.67
CA ASN A 49 -5.45 -27.01 20.81
C ASN A 49 -5.84 -26.39 22.17
N GLU A 50 -6.22 -25.11 22.20
CA GLU A 50 -6.81 -24.48 23.39
C GLU A 50 -8.08 -25.20 23.82
N LYS A 51 -8.93 -25.62 22.87
CA LYS A 51 -10.18 -26.34 23.18
C LYS A 51 -9.97 -27.72 23.79
N ILE A 52 -8.85 -28.37 23.49
CA ILE A 52 -8.53 -29.74 23.92
C ILE A 52 -7.61 -29.70 25.17
N GLY A 53 -7.17 -28.52 25.61
CA GLY A 53 -6.33 -28.34 26.81
C GLY A 53 -4.88 -28.78 26.62
N GLN A 54 -4.33 -28.62 25.42
CA GLN A 54 -2.93 -28.95 25.10
C GLN A 54 -2.00 -27.74 25.31
N ASP A 55 -1.84 -27.32 26.56
CA ASP A 55 -1.15 -26.07 26.95
C ASP A 55 0.30 -25.96 26.45
N TYR A 56 1.04 -27.08 26.42
CA TYR A 56 2.41 -27.10 25.88
C TYR A 56 2.41 -26.72 24.40
N VAL A 57 1.53 -27.33 23.61
CA VAL A 57 1.44 -27.11 22.15
C VAL A 57 1.06 -25.66 21.89
N VAL A 58 0.06 -25.12 22.60
CA VAL A 58 -0.35 -23.72 22.46
C VAL A 58 0.82 -22.78 22.78
N ARG A 59 1.54 -23.00 23.88
CA ARG A 59 2.73 -22.19 24.25
C ARG A 59 3.85 -22.27 23.22
N MET A 60 4.12 -23.46 22.68
CA MET A 60 5.14 -23.67 21.66
C MET A 60 4.75 -22.95 20.36
N LEU A 61 3.52 -23.14 19.87
CA LEU A 61 3.02 -22.49 18.66
C LEU A 61 3.00 -20.96 18.80
N GLN A 62 2.66 -20.44 19.98
CA GLN A 62 2.71 -19.00 20.27
C GLN A 62 4.12 -18.43 20.13
N LYS A 63 5.17 -19.16 20.54
CA LYS A 63 6.57 -18.73 20.33
C LYS A 63 6.92 -18.66 18.84
N VAL A 64 6.56 -19.68 18.07
CA VAL A 64 6.79 -19.72 16.62
C VAL A 64 5.99 -18.63 15.91
N ARG A 65 4.76 -18.36 16.35
CA ARG A 65 3.92 -17.28 15.83
C ARG A 65 4.58 -15.91 16.06
N LEU A 66 5.13 -15.66 17.24
CA LEU A 66 5.85 -14.42 17.53
C LEU A 66 7.05 -14.22 16.59
N HIS A 67 7.79 -15.29 16.31
CA HIS A 67 8.89 -15.27 15.33
C HIS A 67 8.39 -14.92 13.92
N CYS A 68 7.30 -15.55 13.46
CA CYS A 68 6.68 -15.24 12.17
C CYS A 68 6.21 -13.77 12.09
N LEU A 69 5.62 -13.25 13.17
CA LEU A 69 5.19 -11.84 13.24
C LEU A 69 6.37 -10.88 13.09
N GLY A 70 7.52 -11.19 13.71
CA GLY A 70 8.75 -10.44 13.53
C GLY A 70 9.22 -10.43 12.06
N LYS A 71 9.19 -11.59 11.40
CA LYS A 71 9.53 -11.69 9.96
C LYS A 71 8.56 -10.92 9.08
N PHE A 72 7.26 -10.97 9.37
CA PHE A 72 6.26 -10.19 8.65
C PHE A 72 6.48 -8.68 8.81
N GLU A 73 6.79 -8.20 10.02
CA GLU A 73 7.06 -6.78 10.25
C GLU A 73 8.31 -6.30 9.48
N VAL A 74 9.39 -7.08 9.49
CA VAL A 74 10.59 -6.79 8.67
C VAL A 74 10.22 -6.72 7.18
N PHE A 75 9.47 -7.70 6.69
CA PHE A 75 9.01 -7.72 5.30
C PHE A 75 8.20 -6.46 4.93
N ILE A 76 7.26 -6.04 5.76
CA ILE A 76 6.46 -4.82 5.53
C ILE A 76 7.35 -3.57 5.54
N ASN A 77 8.30 -3.47 6.48
CA ASN A 77 9.24 -2.35 6.53
C ASN A 77 10.13 -2.29 5.28
N ASP A 78 10.56 -3.43 4.76
CA ASP A 78 11.31 -3.50 3.51
C ASP A 78 10.46 -3.04 2.31
N GLN A 79 9.17 -3.38 2.27
CA GLN A 79 8.26 -2.89 1.22
C GLN A 79 8.07 -1.36 1.30
N LEU A 80 7.87 -0.82 2.51
CA LEU A 80 7.73 0.62 2.73
C LEU A 80 8.99 1.38 2.28
N LYS A 81 10.16 0.90 2.72
CA LYS A 81 11.45 1.46 2.33
C LYS A 81 11.65 1.41 0.81
N ALA A 82 11.30 0.29 0.16
CA ALA A 82 11.40 0.17 -1.29
C ALA A 82 10.49 1.17 -2.03
N ILE A 83 9.29 1.47 -1.49
CA ILE A 83 8.38 2.48 -2.03
C ILE A 83 9.01 3.88 -1.89
N GLU A 84 9.51 4.23 -0.71
CA GLU A 84 10.13 5.54 -0.43
C GLU A 84 11.40 5.78 -1.24
N GLU A 85 12.26 4.76 -1.38
CA GLU A 85 13.50 4.83 -2.15
C GLU A 85 13.27 4.87 -3.66
N THR A 86 12.04 4.59 -4.13
CA THR A 86 11.68 4.67 -5.54
C THR A 86 11.63 6.14 -5.98
N LYS A 87 12.80 6.69 -6.35
CA LYS A 87 12.93 8.01 -6.94
C LYS A 87 12.42 7.99 -8.39
N VAL A 88 11.36 8.74 -8.67
CA VAL A 88 10.93 9.00 -10.05
C VAL A 88 11.77 10.11 -10.64
N THR A 89 12.80 9.72 -11.39
CA THR A 89 13.65 10.68 -12.13
C THR A 89 12.82 11.46 -13.14
N THR A 90 13.15 12.73 -13.37
CA THR A 90 12.38 13.68 -14.21
C THR A 90 12.12 13.17 -15.64
N LYS A 91 12.99 12.29 -16.16
CA LYS A 91 12.84 11.62 -17.48
C LYS A 91 11.85 10.45 -17.50
N LYS A 92 11.42 9.94 -16.34
CA LYS A 92 10.47 8.81 -16.16
C LYS A 92 9.13 9.23 -15.53
N ARG A 93 8.86 10.54 -15.41
CA ARG A 93 7.58 11.11 -14.91
C ARG A 93 6.46 11.01 -15.97
N LYS A 94 6.21 9.80 -16.47
CA LYS A 94 5.08 9.48 -17.35
C LYS A 94 4.59 8.07 -17.03
N GLY A 95 3.28 7.89 -16.92
CA GLY A 95 2.64 6.60 -16.72
C GLY A 95 2.52 6.18 -15.25
N ILE A 96 2.21 4.91 -15.05
CA ILE A 96 1.94 4.36 -13.71
C ILE A 96 3.26 4.00 -13.02
N VAL A 97 3.47 4.50 -11.80
CA VAL A 97 4.65 4.16 -10.99
C VAL A 97 4.67 2.67 -10.66
N VAL A 98 5.88 2.13 -10.53
CA VAL A 98 6.08 0.67 -10.41
C VAL A 98 5.35 0.10 -9.19
N PHE A 99 5.42 0.76 -8.03
CA PHE A 99 4.74 0.28 -6.82
C PHE A 99 3.21 0.32 -6.96
N MET A 100 2.64 1.32 -7.65
CA MET A 100 1.20 1.35 -7.97
C MET A 100 0.79 0.16 -8.82
N ARG A 101 1.63 -0.21 -9.80
CA ARG A 101 1.36 -1.36 -10.68
C ARG A 101 1.47 -2.71 -9.96
N ILE A 102 2.40 -2.85 -9.02
CA ILE A 102 2.65 -4.09 -8.28
C ILE A 102 1.60 -4.33 -7.20
N PHE A 103 1.17 -3.27 -6.51
CA PHE A 103 0.33 -3.35 -5.32
C PHE A 103 -0.95 -4.22 -5.49
N PRO A 104 -1.73 -4.13 -6.58
CA PRO A 104 -2.94 -4.94 -6.72
C PRO A 104 -2.66 -6.45 -6.72
N ARG A 105 -1.58 -6.89 -7.37
CA ARG A 105 -1.16 -8.30 -7.37
C ARG A 105 -0.60 -8.72 -6.02
N PHE A 106 0.13 -7.83 -5.35
CA PHE A 106 0.64 -8.08 -4.00
C PHE A 106 -0.53 -8.35 -3.03
N VAL A 107 -1.54 -7.48 -3.05
CA VAL A 107 -2.74 -7.64 -2.22
C VAL A 107 -3.46 -8.96 -2.54
N GLU A 108 -3.64 -9.27 -3.82
CA GLU A 108 -4.29 -10.52 -4.26
C GLU A 108 -3.57 -11.77 -3.75
N ARG A 109 -2.23 -11.80 -3.79
CA ARG A 109 -1.44 -12.91 -3.23
C ARG A 109 -1.64 -13.05 -1.73
N ILE A 110 -1.66 -11.94 -0.99
CA ILE A 110 -1.85 -11.96 0.46
C ILE A 110 -3.26 -12.45 0.82
N GLU A 111 -4.29 -11.94 0.13
CA GLU A 111 -5.67 -12.38 0.36
C GLU A 111 -5.86 -13.87 0.08
N HIS A 112 -5.19 -14.39 -0.96
CA HIS A 112 -5.20 -15.82 -1.27
C HIS A 112 -4.55 -16.66 -0.15
N SER A 113 -3.49 -16.16 0.49
CA SER A 113 -2.85 -16.82 1.64
C SER A 113 -3.70 -16.79 2.92
N MET A 114 -4.79 -16.01 2.94
CA MET A 114 -5.65 -15.78 4.12
C MET A 114 -7.09 -16.27 3.94
N ILE A 115 -7.32 -17.20 3.04
CA ILE A 115 -8.62 -17.84 2.85
C ILE A 115 -9.09 -18.45 4.19
N GLU A 116 -10.36 -18.24 4.52
CA GLU A 116 -11.01 -18.67 5.77
C GLU A 116 -10.35 -18.14 7.07
N SER A 117 -9.63 -17.02 6.98
CA SER A 117 -8.88 -16.43 8.10
C SER A 117 -9.45 -15.09 8.57
N GLU A 118 -10.72 -14.81 8.28
CA GLU A 118 -11.38 -13.54 8.59
C GLU A 118 -11.49 -13.24 10.08
N LYS A 119 -11.63 -14.28 10.91
CA LYS A 119 -11.77 -14.18 12.37
C LYS A 119 -10.44 -14.25 13.11
N LEU A 120 -9.34 -14.43 12.39
CA LEU A 120 -8.01 -14.60 12.96
C LEU A 120 -7.37 -13.24 13.25
N GLU A 121 -6.50 -13.18 14.26
CA GLU A 121 -5.79 -11.96 14.64
C GLU A 121 -4.95 -11.43 13.46
N MET A 122 -4.41 -12.34 12.66
CA MET A 122 -3.63 -12.01 11.46
C MET A 122 -4.37 -11.07 10.50
N ARG A 123 -5.71 -11.14 10.42
CA ARG A 123 -6.50 -10.25 9.56
C ARG A 123 -6.33 -8.78 9.96
N SER A 124 -6.35 -8.49 11.26
CA SER A 124 -6.13 -7.13 11.77
C SER A 124 -4.72 -6.63 11.48
N ILE A 125 -3.74 -7.53 11.53
CA ILE A 125 -2.32 -7.24 11.30
C ILE A 125 -2.10 -6.88 9.82
N VAL A 126 -2.65 -7.67 8.90
CA VAL A 126 -2.59 -7.39 7.45
C VAL A 126 -3.33 -6.11 7.10
N ASN A 127 -4.50 -5.86 7.69
CA ASN A 127 -5.25 -4.62 7.46
C ASN A 127 -4.40 -3.37 7.83
N ARG A 128 -3.69 -3.41 8.96
CA ARG A 128 -2.76 -2.32 9.36
C ARG A 128 -1.59 -2.19 8.39
N ALA A 129 -1.05 -3.30 7.89
CA ALA A 129 0.01 -3.28 6.89
C ALA A 129 -0.44 -2.65 5.57
N TYR A 130 -1.65 -2.98 5.09
CA TYR A 130 -2.24 -2.35 3.91
C TYR A 130 -2.40 -0.85 4.09
N GLU A 131 -2.93 -0.40 5.22
CA GLU A 131 -3.06 1.02 5.51
C GLU A 131 -1.72 1.75 5.47
N ARG A 132 -0.67 1.20 6.11
CA ARG A 132 0.68 1.76 6.08
C ARG A 132 1.20 1.86 4.64
N ILE A 133 1.14 0.77 3.89
CA ILE A 133 1.64 0.71 2.51
C ILE A 133 0.92 1.72 1.62
N VAL A 134 -0.40 1.76 1.65
CA VAL A 134 -1.18 2.63 0.76
C VAL A 134 -0.97 4.11 1.10
N LYS A 135 -0.87 4.47 2.39
CA LYS A 135 -0.54 5.84 2.80
C LYS A 135 0.82 6.27 2.25
N THR A 136 1.86 5.46 2.46
CA THR A 136 3.20 5.74 1.92
C THR A 136 3.19 5.83 0.39
N MET A 137 2.45 4.96 -0.30
CA MET A 137 2.30 5.03 -1.76
C MET A 137 1.68 6.36 -2.22
N PHE A 138 0.62 6.83 -1.55
CA PHE A 138 -0.03 8.10 -1.88
C PHE A 138 0.87 9.29 -1.56
N GLU A 139 1.53 9.29 -0.40
CA GLU A 139 2.50 10.32 -0.02
C GLU A 139 3.64 10.43 -1.05
N CYS A 140 4.19 9.30 -1.52
CA CYS A 140 5.20 9.29 -2.56
C CYS A 140 4.68 9.86 -3.90
N VAL A 141 3.46 9.51 -4.32
CA VAL A 141 2.86 10.06 -5.55
C VAL A 141 2.61 11.57 -5.44
N GLU A 142 2.16 12.04 -4.27
CA GLU A 142 1.95 13.46 -4.02
C GLU A 142 3.26 14.25 -3.92
N ALA A 143 4.30 13.67 -3.33
CA ALA A 143 5.63 14.30 -3.27
C ALA A 143 6.21 14.50 -4.68
N ILE A 144 6.07 13.50 -5.56
CA ILE A 144 6.48 13.63 -6.97
C ILE A 144 5.76 14.79 -7.67
N ALA A 145 4.49 15.05 -7.31
CA ALA A 145 3.72 16.16 -7.86
C ALA A 145 4.17 17.51 -7.29
N LYS A 146 4.44 17.61 -5.98
CA LYS A 146 4.91 18.84 -5.33
C LYS A 146 6.30 19.28 -5.80
N ASP A 147 7.21 18.33 -6.04
CA ASP A 147 8.54 18.61 -6.59
C ASP A 147 8.50 19.21 -8.01
N ALA A 148 7.37 19.08 -8.71
CA ALA A 148 7.14 19.66 -10.03
C ALA A 148 6.36 20.99 -9.99
N ASP A 149 5.95 21.45 -8.81
CA ASP A 149 5.16 22.66 -8.60
C ASP A 149 6.04 23.93 -8.52
N SER A 150 7.33 23.80 -8.86
CA SER A 150 8.25 24.93 -8.95
C SER A 150 7.77 25.89 -10.06
N PRO A 151 7.62 27.19 -9.80
CA PRO A 151 6.93 28.16 -10.68
C PRO A 151 7.68 28.49 -11.99
N VAL A 152 8.70 27.71 -12.33
CA VAL A 152 9.64 28.00 -13.41
C VAL A 152 9.17 27.41 -14.76
N ASP A 153 8.30 26.39 -14.78
CA ASP A 153 7.79 25.80 -16.03
C ASP A 153 6.34 25.28 -15.94
N ASP A 154 5.39 26.01 -16.55
CA ASP A 154 3.97 25.63 -16.70
C ASP A 154 3.78 24.21 -17.27
N LYS A 155 4.76 23.69 -18.06
CA LYS A 155 4.72 22.35 -18.64
C LYS A 155 5.01 21.26 -17.63
N GLU A 156 5.85 21.52 -16.64
CA GLU A 156 6.17 20.57 -15.57
C GLU A 156 5.00 20.38 -14.62
N GLN A 157 4.32 21.48 -14.25
CA GLN A 157 3.07 21.43 -13.48
C GLN A 157 1.99 20.58 -14.17
N LEU A 158 1.84 20.74 -15.50
CA LEU A 158 0.86 19.94 -16.25
C LEU A 158 1.20 18.44 -16.24
N ASN A 159 2.48 18.10 -16.39
CA ASN A 159 2.94 16.71 -16.34
C ASN A 159 2.73 16.10 -14.95
N ALA A 160 2.88 16.89 -13.88
CA ALA A 160 2.61 16.47 -12.51
C ALA A 160 1.14 16.11 -12.29
N HIS A 161 0.21 16.96 -12.75
CA HIS A 161 -1.22 16.66 -12.68
C HIS A 161 -1.60 15.39 -13.45
N ILE A 162 -1.07 15.21 -14.67
CA ILE A 162 -1.27 13.98 -15.45
C ILE A 162 -0.77 12.76 -14.66
N MET A 163 0.44 12.85 -14.08
CA MET A 163 1.04 11.76 -13.33
C MET A 163 0.17 11.33 -12.14
N THR A 164 -0.28 12.29 -11.32
CA THR A 164 -1.16 11.99 -10.18
C THR A 164 -2.48 11.40 -10.67
N LEU A 165 -3.08 11.96 -11.72
CA LEU A 165 -4.34 11.53 -12.29
C LEU A 165 -4.28 10.08 -12.79
N GLU A 166 -3.27 9.74 -13.59
CA GLU A 166 -3.06 8.38 -14.12
C GLU A 166 -2.91 7.36 -13.00
N ASN A 167 -2.13 7.68 -11.97
CA ASN A 167 -1.84 6.75 -10.87
C ASN A 167 -3.03 6.57 -9.93
N MET A 168 -3.74 7.66 -9.59
CA MET A 168 -4.93 7.58 -8.74
C MET A 168 -6.08 6.86 -9.44
N HIS A 169 -6.27 7.09 -10.75
CA HIS A 169 -7.24 6.36 -11.55
C HIS A 169 -6.90 4.86 -11.63
N TYR A 170 -5.62 4.53 -11.86
CA TYR A 170 -5.16 3.16 -11.92
C TYR A 170 -5.42 2.43 -10.59
N PHE A 171 -5.01 3.02 -9.46
CA PHE A 171 -5.27 2.46 -8.13
C PHE A 171 -6.77 2.23 -7.91
N TYR A 172 -7.60 3.23 -8.19
CA TYR A 172 -9.05 3.11 -8.06
C TYR A 172 -9.61 1.93 -8.89
N SER A 173 -9.22 1.84 -10.15
CA SER A 173 -9.74 0.83 -11.09
C SER A 173 -9.33 -0.58 -10.68
N GLU A 174 -8.05 -0.78 -10.36
CA GLU A 174 -7.50 -2.09 -10.02
C GLU A 174 -8.02 -2.60 -8.66
N ILE A 175 -8.12 -1.73 -7.65
CA ILE A 175 -8.59 -2.14 -6.33
C ILE A 175 -10.11 -2.35 -6.32
N ARG A 176 -10.88 -1.55 -7.07
CA ARG A 176 -12.33 -1.72 -7.21
C ARG A 176 -12.69 -3.11 -7.75
N SER A 177 -11.90 -3.63 -8.70
CA SER A 177 -12.14 -4.96 -9.27
C SER A 177 -11.97 -6.10 -8.24
N ARG A 178 -11.16 -5.90 -7.19
CA ARG A 178 -10.80 -6.92 -6.20
C ARG A 178 -11.71 -6.98 -4.98
N ARG A 179 -12.52 -5.94 -4.74
CA ARG A 179 -13.55 -5.89 -3.66
C ARG A 179 -13.01 -6.16 -2.25
N ILE A 180 -11.91 -5.50 -1.90
CA ILE A 180 -11.27 -5.65 -0.59
C ILE A 180 -11.74 -4.52 0.32
N ASN A 181 -12.57 -4.86 1.31
CA ASN A 181 -13.31 -3.91 2.15
C ASN A 181 -12.40 -2.89 2.84
N ILE A 182 -11.27 -3.33 3.39
CA ILE A 182 -10.34 -2.44 4.10
C ILE A 182 -9.70 -1.38 3.18
N LEU A 183 -9.67 -1.64 1.87
CA LEU A 183 -9.13 -0.70 0.90
C LEU A 183 -10.16 0.32 0.39
N GLU A 184 -11.45 0.19 0.73
CA GLU A 184 -12.49 1.10 0.26
C GLU A 184 -12.25 2.58 0.59
N PRO A 185 -11.82 2.96 1.81
CA PRO A 185 -11.55 4.37 2.11
C PRO A 185 -10.47 4.94 1.19
N PHE A 186 -9.44 4.15 0.88
CA PHE A 186 -8.36 4.53 -0.02
C PHE A 186 -8.82 4.59 -1.47
N MET A 187 -9.75 3.73 -1.90
CA MET A 187 -10.37 3.86 -3.22
C MET A 187 -11.16 5.17 -3.35
N ARG A 188 -11.93 5.53 -2.31
CA ARG A 188 -12.69 6.80 -2.29
C ARG A 188 -11.74 7.99 -2.32
N TYR A 189 -10.65 7.94 -1.56
CA TYR A 189 -9.60 8.94 -1.59
C TYR A 189 -8.98 9.07 -2.98
N ALA A 190 -8.55 7.95 -3.58
CA ALA A 190 -7.95 7.93 -4.91
C ALA A 190 -8.89 8.54 -5.96
N LYS A 191 -10.20 8.21 -5.90
CA LYS A 191 -11.19 8.82 -6.77
C LYS A 191 -11.33 10.33 -6.56
N SER A 192 -11.42 10.78 -5.31
CA SER A 192 -11.49 12.22 -5.00
C SER A 192 -10.24 12.97 -5.45
N SER A 193 -9.06 12.37 -5.28
CA SER A 193 -7.78 12.94 -5.73
C SER A 193 -7.72 13.02 -7.26
N TYR A 194 -8.16 11.97 -7.96
CA TYR A 194 -8.32 11.97 -9.40
C TYR A 194 -9.24 13.11 -9.88
N ASP A 195 -10.44 13.24 -9.31
CA ASP A 195 -11.42 14.25 -9.72
C ASP A 195 -10.87 15.68 -9.50
N LYS A 196 -10.16 15.92 -8.39
CA LYS A 196 -9.47 17.19 -8.08
C LYS A 196 -8.36 17.52 -9.09
N HIS A 197 -7.47 16.57 -9.38
CA HIS A 197 -6.37 16.79 -10.32
C HIS A 197 -6.85 16.92 -11.77
N MET A 198 -7.95 16.26 -12.14
CA MET A 198 -8.61 16.41 -13.44
C MET A 198 -9.17 17.82 -13.63
N GLU A 199 -9.86 18.37 -12.61
CA GLU A 199 -10.39 19.73 -12.67
C GLU A 199 -9.26 20.76 -12.82
N ALA A 200 -8.19 20.62 -12.05
CA ALA A 200 -7.01 21.49 -12.15
C ALA A 200 -6.35 21.40 -13.54
N TYR A 201 -6.18 20.18 -14.06
CA TYR A 201 -5.66 19.91 -15.39
C TYR A 201 -6.51 20.57 -16.49
N ALA A 202 -7.83 20.40 -16.43
CA ALA A 202 -8.76 20.99 -17.41
C ALA A 202 -8.68 22.52 -17.39
N LYS A 203 -8.68 23.15 -16.22
CA LYS A 203 -8.52 24.61 -16.07
C LYS A 203 -7.19 25.10 -16.69
N ALA A 204 -6.09 24.41 -16.41
CA ALA A 204 -4.78 24.76 -16.95
C ALA A 204 -4.70 24.58 -18.49
N MET A 205 -5.29 23.50 -19.01
CA MET A 205 -5.34 23.21 -20.44
C MET A 205 -6.19 24.22 -21.22
N VAL A 206 -7.34 24.63 -20.68
CA VAL A 206 -8.21 25.64 -21.31
C VAL A 206 -7.57 27.04 -21.28
N ARG A 207 -6.88 27.41 -20.19
CA ARG A 207 -6.23 28.72 -20.09
C ARG A 207 -5.08 28.92 -21.11
N ARG A 208 -4.42 27.86 -21.56
CA ARG A 208 -3.30 27.94 -22.53
C ARG A 208 -3.67 28.48 -23.92
N PRO A 209 -4.67 27.95 -24.64
CA PRO A 209 -5.10 28.49 -25.93
C PRO A 209 -5.79 29.85 -25.76
N PHE A 210 -6.66 30.02 -24.76
CA PHE A 210 -7.43 31.26 -24.58
C PHE A 210 -6.62 32.43 -24.00
N GLY A 211 -5.61 32.19 -23.17
CA GLY A 211 -4.73 33.24 -22.64
C GLY A 211 -3.84 33.88 -23.72
N LYS A 212 -3.49 33.12 -24.77
CA LYS A 212 -2.81 33.66 -25.95
C LYS A 212 -3.75 34.49 -26.82
N LEU A 213 -4.99 34.05 -27.00
CA LEU A 213 -6.01 34.81 -27.74
C LEU A 213 -6.38 36.13 -27.04
N LEU A 214 -6.50 36.13 -25.71
CA LEU A 214 -6.86 37.33 -24.95
C LEU A 214 -5.77 38.42 -24.97
N LYS A 215 -4.49 38.04 -25.08
CA LYS A 215 -3.36 38.98 -25.22
C LYS A 215 -3.22 39.58 -26.62
N VAL A 216 -3.82 38.95 -27.63
CA VAL A 216 -3.75 39.38 -29.04
C VAL A 216 -4.90 40.32 -29.41
N ALA A 217 -5.93 40.43 -28.56
CA ALA A 217 -6.97 41.45 -28.74
C ALA A 217 -6.39 42.84 -28.40
N PRO A 218 -6.23 43.76 -29.37
CA PRO A 218 -5.85 45.13 -29.05
C PRO A 218 -6.97 45.76 -28.22
N PRO A 219 -6.66 46.71 -27.31
CA PRO A 219 -7.70 47.55 -26.73
C PRO A 219 -8.40 48.24 -27.91
N SER A 220 -9.66 47.89 -28.13
CA SER A 220 -10.52 48.59 -29.08
C SER A 220 -10.55 50.04 -28.66
N GLY A 221 -9.76 50.84 -29.37
CA GLY A 221 -9.66 52.28 -29.17
C GLY A 221 -11.03 52.90 -29.38
N ILE A 222 -11.62 53.38 -28.30
CA ILE A 222 -12.63 54.42 -28.38
C ILE A 222 -11.85 55.73 -28.28
N ASN A 223 -11.32 56.18 -29.42
CA ASN A 223 -10.96 57.58 -29.60
C ASN A 223 -12.26 58.38 -29.57
N ASN A 224 -12.62 58.89 -28.39
CA ASN A 224 -13.66 59.90 -28.30
C ASN A 224 -13.01 61.26 -28.57
N THR A 225 -12.82 61.57 -29.85
CA THR A 225 -12.73 62.96 -30.29
C THR A 225 -14.08 63.60 -30.03
N ASN A 226 -14.19 64.41 -28.99
CA ASN A 226 -15.23 65.43 -28.95
C ASN A 226 -14.67 66.74 -28.43
N CYS A 227 -14.77 67.73 -29.31
CA CYS A 227 -14.50 69.14 -29.14
C CYS A 227 -14.94 69.70 -27.78
N LYS A 228 -14.06 70.51 -27.18
CA LYS A 228 -14.28 71.94 -27.00
C LYS A 228 -12.96 72.65 -26.76
#